data_AF-A0A955KBC9-F1
#
_entry.id   AF-A0A955KBC9-F1
#
_cell.length_a   1.000
_cell.length_b   1.000
_cell.length_c   1.000
_cell.angle_alpha   90.00
_cell.angle_beta   90.00
_cell.angle_gamma   90.00
#
_symmetry.space_group_name_H-M   'P 1'
#
loop_
_entity.id
_entity.type
_entity.pdbx_description
1 polymer ?
#
loop_
_entity_poly.entity_id
_entity_poly.type
_entity_poly.pdbx_seq_one_letter_code
_entity_poly.pdbx_strand_id
1 'polypeptide(L)' 'MEPHWQIIVFSLLVVDSVGAIIMSWCGRRWWIHNLGVFAEYFPPAKGWSALYFLLVLVIGHLLGLY' A
#
# COMPACT_ATOMS: atom_id res chain seq x y z
N MET A 1 -15.48 -20.11 -14.43
CA MET A 1 -15.06 -20.57 -13.09
C MET A 1 -14.72 -19.32 -12.31
N GLU A 2 -15.46 -19.04 -11.25
CA GLU A 2 -15.17 -17.95 -10.32
C GLU A 2 -13.69 -18.01 -9.93
N PRO A 3 -12.87 -16.99 -10.25
CA PRO A 3 -11.47 -17.01 -9.88
C PRO A 3 -11.33 -16.61 -8.41
N HIS A 4 -11.79 -17.49 -7.51
CA HIS A 4 -11.75 -17.30 -6.06
C HIS A 4 -10.35 -16.92 -5.55
N TRP A 5 -9.31 -17.44 -6.19
CA TRP A 5 -7.92 -17.12 -5.86
C TRP A 5 -7.53 -15.66 -6.20
N GLN A 6 -8.11 -15.07 -7.27
CA GLN A 6 -7.85 -13.67 -7.62
C GLN A 6 -8.38 -12.74 -6.55
N ILE A 7 -9.54 -13.06 -5.97
CA ILE A 7 -10.14 -12.30 -4.86
C ILE A 7 -9.25 -12.36 -3.62
N ILE A 8 -8.68 -13.54 -3.31
CA ILE A 8 -7.76 -13.71 -2.17
C ILE A 8 -6.50 -12.88 -2.40
N VAL A 9 -5.86 -12.99 -3.57
CA VAL A 9 -4.66 -12.22 -3.91
C VAL A 9 -4.93 -10.72 -3.93
N PHE A 10 -6.04 -10.29 -4.52
CA PHE A 10 -6.46 -8.90 -4.55
C PHE A 10 -6.70 -8.36 -3.13
N SER A 11 -7.38 -9.12 -2.28
CA SER A 11 -7.63 -8.73 -0.89
C SER A 11 -6.32 -8.55 -0.11
N LEU A 12 -5.35 -9.44 -0.32
CA LEU A 12 -4.01 -9.30 0.26
C LEU A 12 -3.30 -8.05 -0.25
N LEU A 13 -3.35 -7.76 -1.55
CA LEU A 13 -2.76 -6.56 -2.15
C LEU A 13 -3.41 -5.26 -1.63
N VAL A 14 -4.72 -5.25 -1.44
CA VAL A 14 -5.44 -4.10 -0.86
C VAL A 14 -5.00 -3.87 0.58
N VAL A 15 -4.96 -4.93 1.40
CA VAL A 15 -4.52 -4.82 2.80
C VAL A 15 -3.07 -4.34 2.89
N ASP A 16 -2.18 -4.89 2.07
CA ASP A 16 -0.76 -4.50 2.01
C ASP A 16 -0.58 -3.03 1.61
N SER A 17 -1.24 -2.61 0.52
CA SER A 17 -1.13 -1.23 0.02
C SER A 17 -1.76 -0.19 0.96
N VAL A 18 -2.87 -0.51 1.64
CA VAL A 18 -3.42 0.33 2.72
C VAL A 18 -2.46 0.41 3.90
N GLY A 19 -1.86 -0.72 4.30
CA GLY A 19 -0.83 -0.76 5.33
C GLY A 19 0.38 0.13 4.99
N ALA A 20 0.83 0.10 3.73
CA ALA A 20 1.91 0.94 3.23
C ALA A 20 1.58 2.43 3.26
N ILE A 21 0.34 2.82 2.95
CA ILE A 21 -0.14 4.21 3.11
C ILE A 21 -0.12 4.61 4.58
N ILE A 22 -0.70 3.80 5.47
CA ILE A 22 -0.75 4.11 6.91
C ILE A 22 0.67 4.25 7.48
N MET A 23 1.58 3.33 7.14
CA MET A 23 2.96 3.39 7.60
C MET A 23 3.71 4.59 7.05
N SER A 24 3.56 4.91 5.77
CA SER A 24 4.29 6.04 5.17
C SER A 24 3.71 7.40 5.59
N TRP A 25 2.40 7.51 5.88
CA TRP A 25 1.74 8.76 6.25
C TRP A 25 1.67 9.01 7.76
N CYS A 26 1.27 8.01 8.55
CA CYS A 26 1.13 8.11 10.01
C CYS A 26 2.37 7.64 10.76
N GLY A 27 3.20 6.80 10.14
CA GLY A 27 4.37 6.20 10.80
C GLY A 27 5.52 7.16 11.06
N ARG A 28 5.52 8.41 10.56
CA ARG A 28 6.67 9.35 10.67
C ARG A 28 7.22 9.45 12.10
N ARG A 29 6.35 9.54 13.12
CA ARG A 29 6.77 9.61 14.53
C ARG A 29 7.38 8.30 15.05
N TRP A 30 6.78 7.17 14.72
CA TRP A 30 7.26 5.83 15.11
C TRP A 30 8.55 5.45 14.37
N TRP A 31 8.65 5.84 13.09
CA TRP A 31 9.79 5.60 12.22
C TRP A 31 11.00 6.45 12.60
N ILE A 32 10.82 7.75 12.89
CA ILE A 32 11.93 8.58 13.41
C ILE A 32 12.47 8.01 14.73
N HIS A 33 11.58 7.50 15.58
CA HIS A 33 11.97 6.91 16.87
C HIS A 33 12.72 5.57 16.72
N ASN A 34 12.36 4.72 15.75
CA ASN A 34 12.97 3.40 15.57
C ASN A 34 14.12 3.35 14.54
N LEU A 35 14.14 4.24 13.53
CA LEU A 35 15.06 4.17 12.39
C LEU A 35 15.94 5.42 12.22
N GLY A 36 15.80 6.42 13.09
CA GLY A 36 16.68 7.58 13.14
C GLY A 36 16.69 8.41 11.86
N VAL A 37 17.86 8.96 11.50
CA VAL A 37 18.08 9.94 10.42
C VAL A 37 17.65 9.43 9.03
N PHE A 38 17.60 8.11 8.81
CA PHE A 38 17.11 7.52 7.56
C PHE A 38 15.63 7.82 7.28
N ALA A 39 14.82 8.08 8.32
CA ALA A 39 13.40 8.45 8.16
C ALA A 39 13.20 9.85 7.54
N GLU A 40 14.23 10.69 7.54
CA GLU A 40 14.18 12.06 7.01
C GLU A 40 14.24 12.10 5.46
N TYR A 41 14.88 11.09 4.85
CA TYR A 41 14.97 10.89 3.40
C TYR A 41 13.82 10.06 2.81
N PHE A 42 12.78 9.78 3.60
CA PHE A 42 11.62 8.97 3.19
C PHE A 42 10.38 9.72 2.60
N PRO A 43 10.41 10.97 2.07
CA PRO A 43 9.27 11.50 1.33
C PRO A 43 8.89 10.72 0.04
N PRO A 44 9.79 9.99 -0.66
CA PRO A 44 9.40 9.16 -1.80
C PRO A 44 8.35 8.10 -1.43
N ALA A 45 8.45 7.50 -0.25
CA ALA A 45 7.57 6.40 0.16
C ALA A 45 6.09 6.80 0.26
N LYS A 46 5.79 8.07 0.52
CA LYS A 46 4.40 8.57 0.54
C LYS A 46 3.79 8.63 -0.86
N GLY A 47 4.56 9.09 -1.84
CA GLY A 47 4.12 9.13 -3.24
C GLY A 47 4.05 7.73 -3.84
N TRP A 48 5.08 6.91 -3.59
CA TRP A 48 5.13 5.52 -4.05
C TRP A 48 4.02 4.64 -3.46
N SER A 49 3.70 4.78 -2.16
CA SER A 49 2.59 4.03 -1.56
C SER A 49 1.22 4.44 -2.12
N ALA A 50 1.01 5.74 -2.39
CA ALA A 50 -0.21 6.21 -3.02
C ALA A 50 -0.35 5.71 -4.48
N LEU A 51 0.73 5.73 -5.26
CA LEU A 51 0.74 5.17 -6.62
C LEU A 51 0.53 3.66 -6.62
N TYR A 52 1.12 2.95 -5.67
CA TYR A 52 0.94 1.51 -5.52
C TYR A 52 -0.50 1.16 -5.12
N PHE A 53 -1.09 1.87 -4.18
CA PHE A 53 -2.51 1.71 -3.84
C PHE A 53 -3.43 2.00 -5.03
N LEU A 54 -3.17 3.07 -5.79
CA LEU A 54 -3.90 3.37 -7.01
C LEU A 54 -3.77 2.24 -8.04
N LEU A 55 -2.57 1.69 -8.23
CA LEU A 55 -2.34 0.55 -9.10
C LEU A 55 -3.16 -0.68 -8.66
N VAL A 56 -3.19 -0.97 -7.37
CA VAL A 56 -4.01 -2.06 -6.81
C VAL A 56 -5.49 -1.81 -7.14
N LEU A 57 -6.01 -0.60 -6.94
CA LEU A 57 -7.39 -0.28 -7.31
C LEU A 57 -7.65 -0.46 -8.82
N VAL A 58 -6.72 -0.05 -9.68
CA VAL A 58 -6.86 -0.28 -11.13
C VAL A 58 -6.93 -1.77 -11.45
N ILE A 59 -6.12 -2.60 -10.80
CA ILE A 59 -6.17 -4.06 -10.96
C ILE A 59 -7.54 -4.60 -10.55
N GLY A 60 -8.11 -4.12 -9.44
CA GLY A 60 -9.45 -4.53 -8.99
C GLY A 60 -10.55 -4.22 -10.02
N HIS A 61 -10.49 -3.02 -10.61
CA HIS A 61 -11.42 -2.62 -11.66
C HIS A 61 -11.25 -3.45 -12.95
N LEU A 62 -10.02 -3.71 -13.38
CA LEU A 62 -9.74 -4.54 -14.56
C LEU A 62 -10.16 -6.01 -14.37
N LEU A 63 -10.15 -6.51 -13.13
CA LEU A 63 -10.66 -7.83 -12.78
C LEU A 63 -12.18 -7.86 -12.59
N GLY A 64 -12.87 -6.71 -12.69
CA GLY A 64 -14.33 -6.61 -12.51
C GLY A 64 -14.79 -6.86 -11.07
N LEU A 65 -13.93 -6.60 -10.08
CA LEU A 65 -14.26 -6.80 -8.66
C LEU A 65 -15.15 -5.68 -8.08
N TYR A 66 -15.23 -4.53 -8.76
CA TYR A 66 -16.16 -3.43 -8.50
C TYR A 66 -16.24 -2.45 -9.69
#